data_AF-A0AAP6EN91-F1
#
_entry.id   AF-A0AAP6EN91-F1
#
_cell.length_a   1.000
_cell.length_b   1.000
_cell.length_c   1.000
_cell.angle_alpha   90.00
_cell.angle_beta   90.00
_cell.angle_gamma   90.00
#
_symmetry.space_group_name_H-M   'P 1'
#
loop_
_entity.id
_entity.type
_entity.pdbx_description
1 polymer ?
#
loop_
_entity_poly.entity_id
_entity_poly.type
_entity_poly.pdbx_seq_one_letter_code
_entity_poly.pdbx_strand_id
1 'polypeptide(L)'
;MKLNSLDFKIVVSVMFCIVSAWLIPFLGILPASFSALLCVQEEGLTSKKSGYHRILATLIGGLAAVLLIYCYHFIPSKITLFCLLMLAILGTLYVSKSVVLPPFLARIAVLTLLIVAIMGKGDLLYAANRLLSTIYGAIVAWGI
;
A
#
# COMPACT_ATOMS: atom_id res chain seq x y z
N MET A 1 -23.09 -19.07 -12.86
CA MET A 1 -21.92 -18.31 -12.33
C MET A 1 -21.03 -19.33 -11.63
N LYS A 2 -19.99 -19.86 -12.29
CA LYS A 2 -19.05 -20.78 -11.63
C LYS A 2 -18.03 -19.91 -10.91
N LEU A 3 -17.95 -20.01 -9.57
CA LEU A 3 -16.81 -19.46 -8.83
C LEU A 3 -15.54 -20.08 -9.41
N ASN A 4 -14.61 -19.23 -9.84
CA ASN A 4 -13.34 -19.70 -10.38
C ASN A 4 -12.40 -20.07 -9.22
N SER A 5 -11.41 -20.93 -9.46
CA SER A 5 -10.42 -21.33 -8.42
C SER A 5 -9.75 -20.12 -7.75
N LEU A 6 -9.64 -19.01 -8.47
CA LEU A 6 -9.14 -17.73 -8.00
C LEU A 6 -9.99 -17.05 -6.93
N ASP A 7 -11.31 -17.04 -7.09
CA ASP A 7 -12.21 -16.43 -6.11
C ASP A 7 -12.04 -17.14 -4.76
N PHE A 8 -11.83 -18.45 -4.80
CA PHE A 8 -11.55 -19.24 -3.60
C PHE A 8 -10.18 -18.90 -2.98
N LYS A 9 -9.11 -18.79 -3.77
CA LYS A 9 -7.78 -18.38 -3.29
C LYS A 9 -7.79 -16.98 -2.67
N ILE A 10 -8.55 -16.05 -3.26
CA ILE A 10 -8.74 -14.70 -2.73
C ILE A 10 -9.38 -14.78 -1.35
N VAL A 11 -10.49 -15.52 -1.21
CA VAL A 11 -11.20 -15.67 0.06
C VAL A 11 -10.28 -16.25 1.12
N VAL A 12 -9.55 -17.33 0.82
CA VAL A 12 -8.61 -17.95 1.77
C VAL A 12 -7.52 -16.97 2.18
N SER A 13 -6.91 -16.25 1.24
CA SER A 13 -5.83 -15.29 1.52
C SER A 13 -6.31 -14.11 2.37
N VAL A 14 -7.48 -13.56 2.06
CA VAL A 14 -8.07 -12.44 2.80
C VAL A 14 -8.48 -12.87 4.21
N MET A 15 -9.14 -14.03 4.35
CA MET A 15 -9.51 -14.55 5.67
C MET A 15 -8.28 -14.81 6.53
N PHE A 16 -7.21 -15.35 5.96
CA PHE A 16 -5.96 -15.57 6.67
C PHE A 16 -5.32 -14.26 7.14
N CYS A 17 -5.32 -13.22 6.30
CA CYS A 17 -4.87 -11.87 6.67
C CYS A 17 -5.71 -11.26 7.80
N ILE A 18 -7.03 -11.47 7.81
CA ILE A 18 -7.91 -10.95 8.87
C ILE A 18 -7.62 -11.65 10.21
N VAL A 19 -7.54 -12.99 10.20
CA VAL A 19 -7.27 -13.78 11.42
C VAL A 19 -5.90 -13.43 12.00
N SER A 20 -4.88 -13.33 11.14
CA SER A 20 -3.54 -12.95 11.60
C SER A 20 -3.44 -11.51 12.08
N ALA A 21 -4.18 -10.57 11.49
CA ALA A 21 -4.28 -9.21 11.98
C ALA A 21 -5.04 -9.10 13.31
N TRP A 22 -5.90 -10.07 13.67
CA TRP A 22 -6.51 -10.14 15.00
C TRP A 22 -5.53 -10.65 16.07
N LEU A 23 -4.60 -11.52 15.69
CA LEU A 23 -3.54 -12.01 16.59
C LEU A 23 -2.41 -10.99 16.78
N ILE A 24 -2.16 -10.12 15.79
CA ILE A 24 -1.05 -9.17 15.79
C ILE A 24 -1.62 -7.74 15.79
N PRO A 25 -1.69 -7.05 16.95
CA PRO A 25 -2.33 -5.73 17.07
C PRO A 25 -1.61 -4.62 16.27
N PHE A 26 -0.38 -4.87 15.82
CA PHE A 26 0.39 -3.93 14.99
C PHE A 26 0.02 -4.01 13.50
N LEU A 27 -0.73 -5.03 13.09
CA LEU A 27 -1.12 -5.25 11.70
C LEU A 27 -2.46 -4.59 11.39
N GLY A 28 -2.45 -3.70 10.39
CA GLY A 28 -3.67 -3.13 9.85
C GLY A 28 -4.44 -4.16 9.01
N ILE A 29 -5.63 -4.54 9.48
CA ILE A 29 -6.53 -5.49 8.81
C ILE A 29 -6.79 -5.07 7.35
N LEU A 30 -7.15 -3.81 7.13
CA LEU A 30 -7.46 -3.27 5.81
C LEU A 30 -6.26 -3.29 4.84
N PRO A 31 -5.08 -2.72 5.18
CA PRO A 31 -3.93 -2.76 4.27
C PRO A 31 -3.42 -4.19 4.00
N ALA A 32 -3.43 -5.10 4.98
CA ALA A 32 -3.01 -6.49 4.78
C ALA A 32 -3.99 -7.25 3.86
N SER A 33 -5.29 -7.14 4.12
CA SER A 33 -6.34 -7.80 3.32
C SER A 33 -6.38 -7.28 1.89
N PHE A 34 -6.30 -5.95 1.73
CA PHE A 34 -6.26 -5.32 0.41
C PHE A 34 -4.98 -5.72 -0.34
N SER A 35 -3.84 -5.84 0.36
CA SER A 35 -2.58 -6.34 -0.20
C SER A 35 -2.72 -7.77 -0.74
N ALA A 36 -3.28 -8.68 0.06
CA ALA A 36 -3.52 -10.05 -0.38
C ALA A 36 -4.46 -10.12 -1.59
N LEU A 37 -5.56 -9.37 -1.56
CA LEU A 37 -6.57 -9.35 -2.63
C LEU A 37 -5.99 -9.04 -4.02
N LEU A 38 -5.15 -8.00 -4.18
CA LEU A 38 -4.60 -7.67 -5.52
C LEU A 38 -3.32 -8.45 -5.86
N CYS A 39 -2.72 -9.17 -4.91
CA CYS A 39 -1.57 -10.03 -5.17
C CYS A 39 -2.00 -11.43 -5.67
N VAL A 40 -3.20 -11.89 -5.30
CA VAL A 40 -3.83 -13.06 -5.90
C VAL A 40 -4.35 -12.67 -7.28
N GLN A 41 -3.66 -13.12 -8.33
CA GLN A 41 -4.01 -12.93 -9.74
C GLN A 41 -3.98 -14.29 -10.45
N GLU A 42 -4.67 -14.41 -11.59
CA GLU A 42 -4.80 -15.68 -12.32
C GLU A 42 -3.45 -16.36 -12.59
N GLU A 43 -3.41 -17.68 -12.40
CA GLU A 43 -2.23 -18.51 -12.62
C GLU A 43 -1.76 -18.36 -14.08
N GLY A 44 -0.60 -17.72 -14.27
CA GLY A 44 -0.13 -17.42 -15.61
C GLY A 44 1.30 -16.92 -15.64
N LEU A 45 1.61 -15.73 -15.11
CA LEU A 45 2.97 -15.19 -15.30
C LEU A 45 3.49 -14.16 -14.30
N THR A 46 2.74 -13.73 -13.28
CA THR A 46 3.14 -12.50 -12.56
C THR A 46 2.72 -12.35 -11.10
N SER A 47 2.24 -13.38 -10.37
CA SER A 47 1.86 -13.17 -8.95
C SER A 47 3.03 -12.68 -8.06
N LYS A 48 4.23 -13.28 -8.20
CA LYS A 48 5.44 -12.79 -7.51
C LYS A 48 5.85 -11.38 -7.93
N LYS A 49 5.81 -11.09 -9.22
CA LYS A 49 6.18 -9.79 -9.78
C LYS A 49 5.17 -8.69 -9.37
N SER A 50 3.89 -9.03 -9.32
CA SER A 50 2.79 -8.16 -8.88
C SER A 50 2.93 -7.78 -7.41
N GLY A 51 3.19 -8.77 -6.53
CA GLY A 51 3.46 -8.51 -5.12
C GLY A 51 4.68 -7.61 -4.90
N TYR A 52 5.76 -7.84 -5.63
CA TYR A 52 6.98 -7.02 -5.56
C TYR A 52 6.73 -5.57 -5.99
N HIS A 53 6.06 -5.37 -7.13
CA HIS A 53 5.67 -4.04 -7.58
C HIS A 53 4.75 -3.34 -6.57
N ARG A 54 3.92 -4.08 -5.84
CA ARG A 54 3.04 -3.50 -4.83
C ARG A 54 3.76 -3.09 -3.54
N ILE A 55 4.72 -3.89 -3.10
CA ILE A 55 5.63 -3.51 -2.01
C ILE A 55 6.40 -2.26 -2.40
N LEU A 56 6.92 -2.19 -3.63
CA LEU A 56 7.59 -0.99 -4.15
C LEU A 56 6.66 0.24 -4.18
N ALA A 57 5.44 0.11 -4.71
CA ALA A 57 4.46 1.20 -4.75
C ALA A 57 4.11 1.73 -3.35
N THR A 58 3.94 0.84 -2.38
CA THR A 58 3.63 1.22 -1.00
C THR A 58 4.83 1.80 -0.26
N LEU A 59 6.04 1.33 -0.56
CA LEU A 59 7.29 1.92 -0.06
C LEU A 59 7.48 3.34 -0.60
N ILE A 60 7.32 3.55 -1.92
CA ILE A 60 7.43 4.87 -2.55
C ILE A 60 6.37 5.82 -2.00
N GLY A 61 5.11 5.39 -1.92
CA GLY A 61 4.01 6.19 -1.37
C GLY A 61 4.18 6.51 0.12
N GLY A 62 4.65 5.53 0.91
CA GLY A 62 4.92 5.68 2.34
C GLY A 62 6.09 6.62 2.62
N LEU A 63 7.24 6.43 1.95
CA LEU A 63 8.40 7.32 2.06
C LEU A 63 8.07 8.76 1.66
N ALA A 64 7.36 8.93 0.55
CA ALA A 64 6.92 10.25 0.11
C ALA A 64 5.95 10.91 1.11
N ALA A 65 5.08 10.13 1.76
CA ALA A 65 4.22 10.64 2.83
C ALA A 65 5.03 11.06 4.06
N VAL A 66 6.05 10.28 4.45
CA VAL A 66 6.95 10.63 5.57
C VAL A 66 7.72 11.92 5.28
N LEU A 67 8.27 12.07 4.08
CA LEU A 67 8.93 13.31 3.65
C LEU A 67 7.96 14.50 3.69
N LEU A 68 6.71 14.30 3.26
CA LEU A 68 5.67 15.33 3.30
C LEU A 68 5.37 15.76 4.75
N ILE A 69 5.19 14.79 5.65
CA ILE A 69 4.94 15.04 7.08
C ILE A 69 6.10 15.81 7.70
N TYR A 70 7.34 15.42 7.41
CA TYR A 70 8.54 16.08 7.94
C TYR A 70 8.63 17.53 7.45
N CYS A 71 8.40 17.79 6.17
CA CYS A 71 8.38 19.15 5.61
C CYS A 71 7.22 19.99 6.16
N TYR A 72 6.05 19.39 6.41
CA TYR A 72 4.92 20.09 7.02
C TYR A 72 5.20 20.53 8.46
N HIS A 73 6.01 19.78 9.21
CA HIS A 73 6.41 20.14 10.58
C HIS A 73 7.19 21.46 10.63
N PHE A 74 7.95 21.80 9.60
CA PHE A 74 8.76 23.03 9.55
C PHE A 74 7.93 24.29 9.25
N ILE A 75 6.84 24.20 8.48
CA ILE A 75 5.99 25.34 8.11
C ILE A 75 4.51 24.91 8.11
N PRO A 76 3.84 24.92 9.27
CA PRO A 76 2.45 24.50 9.39
C PRO A 76 1.52 25.59 8.84
N SER A 77 1.25 25.55 7.54
CA SER A 77 0.21 26.37 6.89
C SER A 77 -0.65 25.53 5.95
N LYS A 78 -1.94 25.88 5.83
CA LYS A 78 -2.90 25.17 4.94
C LYS A 78 -2.46 25.23 3.47
N ILE A 79 -1.86 26.34 3.07
CA ILE A 79 -1.34 26.57 1.71
C ILE A 79 -0.09 25.71 1.47
N THR A 80 0.80 25.64 2.46
CA THR A 80 2.00 24.79 2.41
C THR A 80 1.62 23.33 2.26
N LEU A 81 0.63 22.84 3.02
CA LEU A 81 0.13 21.46 2.92
C LEU A 81 -0.46 21.15 1.55
N PHE A 82 -1.20 22.08 0.95
CA PHE A 82 -1.77 21.91 -0.38
C PHE A 82 -0.67 21.82 -1.47
N CYS A 83 0.32 22.73 -1.44
CA CYS A 83 1.45 22.69 -2.37
C CYS A 83 2.31 21.43 -2.18
N LEU A 84 2.56 21.01 -0.95
CA LEU A 84 3.32 19.80 -0.65
C LEU A 84 2.59 18.52 -1.10
N LEU A 85 1.27 18.44 -0.89
CA LEU A 85 0.46 17.34 -1.43
C LEU A 85 0.54 17.29 -2.93
N MET A 86 0.41 18.43 -3.62
CA MET A 86 0.49 18.48 -5.07
C MET A 86 1.85 17.98 -5.57
N LEU A 87 2.94 18.46 -4.97
CA LEU A 87 4.30 18.01 -5.27
C LEU A 87 4.52 16.53 -4.96
N ALA A 88 4.00 16.02 -3.85
CA ALA A 88 4.20 14.64 -3.45
C ALA A 88 3.36 13.67 -4.31
N ILE A 89 2.17 14.06 -4.76
CA ILE A 89 1.37 13.29 -5.73
C ILE A 89 2.09 13.24 -7.08
N LEU A 90 2.58 14.39 -7.57
CA LEU A 90 3.37 14.45 -8.81
C LEU A 90 4.66 13.62 -8.68
N GLY A 91 5.38 13.76 -7.56
CA GLY A 91 6.60 13.03 -7.28
C GLY A 91 6.37 11.52 -7.19
N THR A 92 5.33 11.08 -6.48
CA THR A 92 5.00 9.63 -6.40
C THR A 92 4.59 9.07 -7.74
N LEU A 93 3.84 9.80 -8.58
CA LEU A 93 3.53 9.37 -9.94
C LEU A 93 4.76 9.33 -10.84
N TYR A 94 5.65 10.32 -10.74
CA TYR A 94 6.88 10.37 -11.51
C TYR A 94 7.83 9.23 -11.14
N VAL A 95 8.09 9.02 -9.85
CA VAL A 95 8.90 7.91 -9.33
C VAL A 95 8.25 6.57 -9.69
N SER A 96 6.92 6.47 -9.62
CA SER A 96 6.22 5.25 -10.05
C SER A 96 6.43 4.96 -11.53
N LYS A 97 6.48 6.00 -12.38
CA LYS A 97 6.76 5.88 -13.81
C LYS A 97 8.23 5.47 -14.05
N SER A 98 9.18 5.98 -13.28
CA SER A 98 10.60 5.61 -13.35
C SER A 98 10.85 4.13 -12.99
N VAL A 99 10.05 3.56 -12.10
CA VAL A 99 10.16 2.15 -11.67
C VAL A 99 9.33 1.21 -12.58
N VAL A 100 8.78 1.74 -13.69
CA VAL A 100 7.97 0.98 -14.68
C VAL A 100 6.79 0.26 -13.99
N LEU A 101 6.16 0.93 -13.02
CA LEU A 101 4.98 0.39 -12.35
C LEU A 101 3.77 0.43 -13.29
N PRO A 102 2.94 -0.62 -13.31
CA PRO A 102 1.65 -0.59 -13.99
C PRO A 102 0.84 0.62 -13.53
N PRO A 103 0.11 1.30 -14.43
CA PRO A 103 -0.63 2.53 -14.11
C PRO A 103 -1.67 2.33 -12.98
N PHE A 104 -2.20 1.12 -12.80
CA PHE A 104 -3.07 0.76 -11.69
C PHE A 104 -2.35 0.79 -10.33
N LEU A 105 -1.12 0.27 -10.25
CA LEU A 105 -0.32 0.24 -9.03
C LEU A 105 0.19 1.64 -8.65
N ALA A 106 0.51 2.48 -9.64
CA ALA A 106 0.88 3.88 -9.40
C ALA A 106 -0.26 4.66 -8.70
N ARG A 107 -1.52 4.41 -9.07
CA ARG A 107 -2.69 5.02 -8.38
C ARG A 107 -2.82 4.53 -6.94
N ILE A 108 -2.52 3.26 -6.67
CA ILE A 108 -2.52 2.69 -5.31
C ILE A 108 -1.40 3.32 -4.46
N ALA A 109 -0.24 3.64 -5.05
CA ALA A 109 0.83 4.37 -4.36
C ALA A 109 0.35 5.76 -3.91
N VAL A 110 -0.32 6.50 -4.78
CA VAL A 110 -0.90 7.81 -4.46
C VAL A 110 -1.98 7.70 -3.38
N LEU A 111 -2.86 6.70 -3.47
CA LEU A 111 -3.88 6.44 -2.44
C LEU A 111 -3.22 6.14 -1.09
N THR A 112 -2.14 5.37 -1.09
CA THR A 112 -1.37 5.04 0.13
C THR A 112 -0.74 6.30 0.72
N LEU A 113 -0.16 7.16 -0.11
CA LEU A 113 0.38 8.45 0.31
C LEU A 113 -0.69 9.30 0.99
N LEU A 114 -1.85 9.46 0.36
CA LEU A 114 -2.95 10.27 0.90
C LEU A 114 -3.43 9.74 2.25
N ILE A 115 -3.59 8.42 2.37
CA ILE A 115 -4.06 7.83 3.61
C ILE A 115 -3.01 7.99 4.72
N VAL A 116 -1.73 7.76 4.44
CA VAL A 116 -0.66 7.96 5.44
C VAL A 116 -0.55 9.43 5.84
N ALA A 117 -0.60 10.36 4.88
CA ALA A 117 -0.49 11.79 5.16
C ALA A 117 -1.72 12.34 5.93
N ILE A 118 -2.94 11.91 5.59
CA ILE A 118 -4.18 12.45 6.16
C ILE A 118 -4.60 11.68 7.43
N MET A 119 -4.68 10.35 7.38
CA MET A 119 -5.11 9.54 8.54
C MET A 119 -3.99 9.35 9.56
N GLY A 120 -2.73 9.32 9.11
CA GLY A 120 -1.59 9.16 10.01
C GLY A 120 -1.35 10.37 10.91
N LYS A 121 -1.93 11.55 10.62
CA LYS A 121 -1.74 12.79 11.40
C LYS A 121 -0.27 13.11 11.72
N GLY A 122 0.66 12.66 10.88
CA GLY A 122 2.09 12.83 11.10
C GLY A 122 2.78 11.75 11.94
N ASP A 123 2.07 10.70 12.35
CA ASP A 123 2.64 9.61 13.13
C ASP A 123 3.44 8.62 12.26
N LEU A 124 4.75 8.57 12.50
CA LEU A 124 5.68 7.67 11.83
C LEU A 124 5.38 6.19 12.15
N LEU A 125 4.84 5.89 13.34
CA LEU A 125 4.42 4.53 13.70
C LEU A 125 3.28 4.07 12.79
N TYR A 126 2.32 4.95 12.48
CA TYR A 126 1.25 4.62 11.55
C TYR A 126 1.78 4.26 10.15
N ALA A 127 2.76 5.01 9.65
CA ALA A 127 3.40 4.73 8.37
C ALA A 127 4.13 3.37 8.38
N ALA A 128 4.86 3.06 9.45
CA ALA A 128 5.56 1.79 9.62
C ALA A 128 4.60 0.59 9.69
N ASN A 129 3.55 0.69 10.51
CA ASN A 129 2.52 -0.37 10.63
C ASN A 129 1.88 -0.65 9.27
N ARG A 130 1.61 0.41 8.52
CA ARG A 130 0.98 0.30 7.20
C ARG A 130 1.89 -0.43 6.22
N LEU A 131 3.19 -0.09 6.20
CA LEU A 131 4.20 -0.77 5.38
C LEU A 131 4.30 -2.26 5.70
N LEU A 132 4.44 -2.59 6.99
CA LEU A 132 4.54 -3.97 7.47
C LEU A 132 3.27 -4.78 7.12
N SER A 133 2.09 -4.17 7.25
CA SER A 133 0.83 -4.83 6.90
C SER A 133 0.74 -5.16 5.41
N THR A 134 1.18 -4.24 4.54
CA THR A 134 1.21 -4.51 3.09
C THR A 134 2.24 -5.56 2.69
N ILE A 135 3.41 -5.58 3.34
CA ILE A 135 4.43 -6.63 3.14
C ILE A 135 3.86 -7.99 3.56
N TYR A 136 3.25 -8.05 4.74
CA TYR A 136 2.65 -9.28 5.24
C TYR A 136 1.56 -9.82 4.31
N GLY A 137 0.63 -8.97 3.86
CA GLY A 137 -0.42 -9.40 2.93
C GLY A 137 0.12 -9.85 1.56
N ALA A 138 1.26 -9.30 1.11
CA ALA A 138 1.93 -9.78 -0.10
C ALA A 138 2.58 -11.15 0.10
N ILE A 139 3.18 -11.40 1.27
CA ILE A 139 3.76 -12.71 1.64
C ILE A 139 2.67 -13.78 1.74
N VAL A 140 1.54 -13.48 2.39
CA VAL A 140 0.41 -14.41 2.52
C VAL A 140 -0.11 -14.82 1.15
N ALA A 141 -0.28 -13.86 0.24
CA ALA A 141 -0.71 -14.15 -1.13
C ALA A 141 0.33 -14.90 -1.98
N TRP A 142 1.60 -14.94 -1.58
CA TRP A 142 2.62 -15.78 -2.22
C TRP A 142 2.66 -17.20 -1.68
N GLY A 143 2.18 -17.41 -0.45
CA GLY A 143 2.16 -18.73 0.20
C GLY A 143 0.95 -19.61 -0.15
N ILE A 144 -0.06 -19.04 -0.82
CA ILE A 144 -1.33 -19.68 -1.21
C ILE A 144 -1.39 -19.80 -2.74
#